data_AF-A0A817KMB8-F1
#
_entry.id   AF-A0A817KMB8-F1
#
_cell.length_a   1.000
_cell.length_b   1.000
_cell.length_c   1.000
_cell.angle_alpha   90.00
_cell.angle_beta   90.00
_cell.angle_gamma   90.00
#
_symmetry.space_group_name_H-M   'P 1'
#
loop_
_entity.id
_entity.type
_entity.pdbx_description
1 polymer ?
#
loop_
_entity_poly.entity_id
_entity_poly.type
_entity_poly.pdbx_seq_one_letter_code
_entity_poly.pdbx_strand_id
1 'polypeptide(L)' 'SAERKIWKVKDDDKQVAGYIKQAHSFYVAWVRNAGHMVPADQPRAAFDLIDRFVSA' A
#
# COMPACT_ATOMS: atom_id res chain seq x y z
N SER A 1 -0.09 1.89 -20.11
CA SER A 1 -0.08 1.20 -18.79
C SER A 1 0.61 2.10 -17.79
N ALA A 2 0.26 2.05 -16.51
CA ALA A 2 0.90 2.86 -15.45
C ALA A 2 2.08 2.13 -14.80
N GLU A 3 3.12 2.88 -14.43
CA GLU A 3 4.31 2.37 -13.73
C GLU A 3 3.94 1.83 -12.33
N ARG A 4 4.51 0.68 -11.96
CA ARG A 4 4.36 0.08 -10.64
C ARG A 4 5.49 0.56 -9.72
N LYS A 5 5.14 1.28 -8.65
CA LYS A 5 6.08 1.76 -7.63
C LYS A 5 6.09 0.85 -6.41
N ILE A 6 7.24 0.71 -5.78
CA ILE A 6 7.39 0.01 -4.49
C ILE A 6 6.90 0.95 -3.39
N TRP A 7 6.09 0.43 -2.48
CA TRP A 7 5.65 1.15 -1.28
C TRP A 7 6.17 0.44 -0.03
N LYS A 8 6.69 1.25 0.88
CA LYS A 8 7.05 0.89 2.24
C LYS A 8 6.32 1.84 3.19
N VAL A 9 5.97 1.35 4.39
CA VAL A 9 5.32 2.19 5.41
C VAL A 9 6.29 3.29 5.86
N LYS A 10 7.56 2.95 6.07
CA LYS A 10 8.67 3.89 6.24
C LYS A 10 9.77 3.62 5.21
N ASP A 11 10.47 4.66 4.76
CA ASP A 11 11.48 4.53 3.71
C ASP A 11 12.63 3.58 4.10
N ASP A 12 12.99 3.57 5.38
CA ASP A 12 14.02 2.72 5.99
C ASP A 12 13.54 1.31 6.34
N ASP A 13 12.25 0.99 6.16
CA ASP A 13 11.75 -0.37 6.39
C ASP A 13 12.50 -1.35 5.46
N LYS A 14 13.04 -2.42 6.03
CA LYS A 14 13.65 -3.52 5.28
C LYS A 14 12.63 -4.27 4.44
N GLN A 15 11.37 -4.26 4.85
CA GLN A 15 10.28 -4.98 4.22
C GLN A 15 9.46 -4.05 3.32
N VAL A 16 9.10 -4.57 2.14
CA VAL A 16 8.16 -3.91 1.23
C VAL A 16 6.73 -4.16 1.72
N ALA A 17 5.97 -3.09 1.95
CA ALA A 17 4.57 -3.15 2.33
C ALA A 17 3.69 -3.56 1.14
N GLY A 18 4.04 -3.09 -0.05
CA GLY A 18 3.27 -3.38 -1.24
C GLY A 18 3.74 -2.66 -2.49
N TYR A 19 2.84 -2.58 -3.45
CA TYR A 19 3.05 -1.88 -4.70
C TYR A 19 1.89 -0.94 -5.00
N ILE A 20 2.19 0.18 -5.64
CA ILE A 20 1.19 1.19 -6.03
C ILE A 20 1.28 1.42 -7.53
N LYS A 21 0.13 1.55 -8.19
CA LYS A 21 -0.01 2.14 -9.53
C LYS A 21 -0.96 3.31 -9.45
N GLN A 22 -0.70 4.33 -10.27
CA GLN A 22 -1.53 5.52 -10.36
C GLN A 22 -1.88 5.81 -11.82
N ALA A 23 -3.15 6.11 -12.07
CA ALA A 23 -3.62 6.71 -13.32
C ALA A 23 -4.48 7.93 -12.98
N HIS A 24 -3.98 9.14 -13.25
CA HIS A 24 -4.62 10.39 -12.84
C HIS A 24 -4.89 10.40 -11.33
N SER A 25 -6.15 10.53 -10.90
CA SER A 25 -6.60 10.49 -9.50
C SER A 25 -6.96 9.09 -8.99
N PHE A 26 -6.74 8.04 -9.80
CA PHE A 26 -7.06 6.67 -9.41
C PHE A 26 -5.80 5.89 -9.02
N TYR A 27 -5.85 5.27 -7.84
CA TYR A 27 -4.75 4.49 -7.28
C TYR A 27 -5.17 3.04 -7.09
N VAL A 28 -4.26 2.12 -7.42
CA VAL A 28 -4.40 0.69 -7.12
C VAL A 28 -3.23 0.27 -6.24
N ALA A 29 -3.55 -0.32 -5.09
CA ALA A 29 -2.58 -0.81 -4.12
C ALA A 29 -2.65 -2.33 -4.00
N TRP A 30 -1.48 -2.97 -4.01
CA TRP A 30 -1.32 -4.39 -3.67
C TRP A 30 -0.56 -4.50 -2.36
N VAL A 31 -1.18 -5.07 -1.33
CA VAL A 31 -0.53 -5.30 -0.04
C VAL A 31 0.12 -6.68 -0.05
N ARG A 32 1.43 -6.71 0.24
CA ARG A 32 2.20 -7.96 0.19
C ARG A 32 1.88 -8.82 1.41
N ASN A 33 1.80 -10.14 1.22
CA ASN A 33 1.51 -11.12 2.29
C ASN A 33 0.14 -10.89 2.98
N ALA A 34 -0.84 -10.35 2.25
CA ALA A 34 -2.21 -10.22 2.70
C ALA A 34 -3.14 -11.05 1.80
N GLY A 35 -4.14 -11.69 2.40
CA GLY A 35 -5.25 -12.34 1.73
C GLY A 35 -6.45 -11.39 1.60
N HIS A 36 -7.66 -11.95 1.72
CA HIS A 36 -8.91 -11.20 1.55
C HIS A 36 -9.12 -10.13 2.61
N MET A 37 -8.72 -10.40 3.86
CA MET A 37 -8.90 -9.49 4.99
C MET A 37 -7.58 -8.76 5.29
N VAL A 38 -7.25 -7.79 4.45
CA VAL A 38 -5.98 -7.04 4.52
C VAL A 38 -5.67 -6.49 5.93
N PRO A 39 -6.61 -5.89 6.68
CA PRO A 39 -6.33 -5.42 8.04
C PRO A 39 -6.03 -6.53 9.05
N ALA A 40 -6.55 -7.75 8.83
CA ALA A 40 -6.25 -8.90 9.68
C ALA A 40 -4.85 -9.46 9.39
N ASP A 41 -4.48 -9.54 8.12
CA ASP A 41 -3.21 -10.13 7.70
C ASP A 41 -2.02 -9.17 7.80
N GLN A 42 -2.24 -7.88 7.49
CA GLN A 42 -1.20 -6.84 7.45
C GLN A 42 -1.68 -5.54 8.11
N PRO A 43 -1.93 -5.53 9.43
CA PRO A 43 -2.55 -4.40 10.13
C PRO A 43 -1.77 -3.09 9.98
N ARG A 44 -0.43 -3.13 10.04
CA ARG A 44 0.42 -1.94 9.91
C ARG A 44 0.35 -1.33 8.51
N ALA A 45 0.38 -2.16 7.46
CA ALA A 45 0.26 -1.69 6.09
C ALA A 45 -1.16 -1.20 5.78
N ALA A 46 -2.18 -1.90 6.28
CA ALA A 46 -3.58 -1.51 6.12
C ALA A 46 -3.86 -0.14 6.75
N PHE A 47 -3.34 0.10 7.96
CA PHE A 47 -3.48 1.39 8.62
C PHE A 47 -2.79 2.52 7.82
N ASP A 48 -1.53 2.33 7.41
CA ASP A 48 -0.79 3.32 6.59
C ASP A 48 -1.49 3.59 5.25
N LEU A 49 -2.07 2.56 4.61
CA LEU A 49 -2.83 2.74 3.36
C LEU A 49 -4.07 3.61 3.56
N ILE A 50 -4.87 3.34 4.60
CA ILE A 50 -6.09 4.09 4.88
C ILE A 50 -5.76 5.51 5.33
N ASP A 51 -4.76 5.68 6.21
CA ASP A 51 -4.32 6.98 6.70
C ASP A 51 -3.87 7.90 5.55
N ARG A 52 -3.07 7.38 4.61
CA ARG A 52 -2.68 8.10 3.39
C ARG A 52 -3.86 8.40 2.47
N PHE A 53 -4.88 7.53 2.42
CA PHE A 53 -6.04 7.74 1.57
C PHE A 53 -6.94 8.87 2.10
N VAL A 54 -7.13 8.96 3.42
CA VAL A 54 -8.04 9.94 4.03
C VAL A 54 -7.37 11.27 4.34
N SER A 55 -6.06 11.29 4.51
CA SER A 55 -5.28 12.51 4.80
C SER A 55 -4.76 13.22 3.55
N ALA A 56 -4.95 12.61 2.37
CA ALA A 56 -4.54 13.15 1.07
C ALA A 56 -5.42 14.30 0.58
#